data_AF-A0A7W7ALK9-F1
#
_entry.id   AF-A0A7W7ALK9-F1
#
_cell.length_a   1.000
_cell.length_b   1.000
_cell.length_c   1.000
_cell.angle_alpha   90.00
_cell.angle_beta   90.00
_cell.angle_gamma   90.00
#
_symmetry.space_group_name_H-M   'P 1'
#
loop_
_entity.id
_entity.type
_entity.pdbx_description
1 polymer ?
#
loop_
_entity_poly.entity_id
_entity_poly.type
_entity_poly.pdbx_seq_one_letter_code
_entity_poly.pdbx_strand_id
1 'polypeptide(L)' 'MDVDDTDQLIALVHGCGLQAGADASKSRSDCPFCNDRADLCRAWLAGFGIGRAVLSKARH' A
#
# COMPACT_ATOMS: atom_id res chain seq x y z
N MET A 1 1.20 -23.91 -13.17
CA MET A 1 0.23 -22.78 -13.15
C MET A 1 0.65 -22.00 -11.93
N ASP A 2 1.54 -21.03 -12.13
CA ASP A 2 2.31 -20.37 -11.05
C ASP A 2 2.09 -18.85 -11.14
N VAL A 3 0.91 -18.44 -11.60
CA VAL A 3 0.56 -17.05 -11.89
C VAL A 3 -0.27 -16.43 -10.74
N ASP A 4 -0.82 -17.24 -9.83
CA ASP A 4 -1.74 -16.75 -8.80
C ASP A 4 -1.05 -16.19 -7.53
N ASP A 5 0.15 -16.63 -7.18
CA ASP A 5 0.76 -16.23 -5.90
C ASP A 5 1.27 -14.78 -5.91
N THR A 6 1.76 -14.31 -7.07
CA THR A 6 2.30 -12.95 -7.19
C THR A 6 1.19 -11.90 -7.24
N ASP A 7 0.12 -12.15 -7.99
CA ASP A 7 -1.05 -11.26 -8.04
C ASP A 7 -1.78 -11.18 -6.70
N GLN A 8 -1.96 -12.32 -6.00
CA GLN A 8 -2.52 -12.32 -4.65
C GLN A 8 -1.63 -11.56 -3.66
N LEU A 9 -0.31 -11.72 -3.75
CA LEU A 9 0.62 -10.98 -2.89
C LEU A 9 0.57 -9.47 -3.18
N ILE A 10 0.49 -9.06 -4.44
CA ILE A 10 0.33 -7.65 -4.84
C ILE A 10 -0.97 -7.08 -4.26
N ALA A 11 -2.08 -7.81 -4.35
CA ALA A 11 -3.37 -7.38 -3.82
C ALA A 11 -3.34 -7.24 -2.29
N LEU A 12 -2.73 -8.19 -1.57
CA LEU A 12 -2.53 -8.12 -0.12
C LEU A 12 -1.69 -6.90 0.27
N VAL A 13 -0.57 -6.69 -0.41
CA VAL A 13 0.33 -5.56 -0.15
C VAL A 13 -0.34 -4.22 -0.45
N HIS A 14 -1.15 -4.15 -1.50
CA HIS A 14 -2.00 -2.99 -1.78
C HIS A 14 -2.99 -2.71 -0.64
N GLY A 15 -3.64 -3.75 -0.10
CA GLY A 15 -4.53 -3.64 1.06
C GLY A 15 -3.82 -3.12 2.31
N CYS A 16 -2.62 -3.63 2.60
CA CYS A 16 -1.78 -3.10 3.69
C CYS A 16 -1.41 -1.63 3.47
N GLY A 17 -1.09 -1.26 2.24
CA GLY A 17 -0.85 0.13 1.83
C GLY A 17 -2.06 1.01 2.14
N LEU A 18 -3.25 0.58 1.75
CA LEU A 18 -4.51 1.30 2.00
C LEU A 18 -4.74 1.59 3.49
N GLN A 19 -4.58 0.58 4.35
CA GLN A 19 -4.72 0.74 5.79
C GLN A 19 -3.68 1.70 6.36
N ALA A 20 -2.41 1.58 5.94
CA ALA A 20 -1.36 2.51 6.36
C ALA A 20 -1.61 3.94 5.85
N GLY A 21 -2.18 4.11 4.66
CA GLY A 21 -2.58 5.41 4.12
C GLY A 21 -3.67 6.09 4.93
N ALA A 22 -4.60 5.30 5.48
CA ALA A 22 -5.68 5.77 6.34
C ALA A 22 -5.20 6.13 7.77
N ASP A 23 -3.97 5.79 8.13
CA ASP A 23 -3.35 6.12 9.41
C ASP A 23 -2.52 7.41 9.32
N ALA A 24 -2.91 8.43 10.11
CA ALA A 24 -2.21 9.72 10.18
C ALA A 24 -0.78 9.62 10.72
N SER A 25 -0.46 8.58 11.49
CA SER A 25 0.87 8.36 12.08
C SER A 25 1.87 7.73 11.10
N LYS A 26 1.38 7.13 10.02
CA LYS A 26 2.20 6.46 9.01
C LYS A 26 2.59 7.41 7.89
N SER A 27 3.73 7.13 7.27
CA SER A 27 4.31 7.87 6.16
C SER A 27 4.61 6.94 4.98
N ARG A 28 4.90 7.51 3.81
CA ARG A 28 5.30 6.72 2.64
C ARG A 28 6.61 5.96 2.87
N SER A 29 7.46 6.47 3.76
CA SER A 29 8.76 5.90 4.11
C SER A 29 8.65 4.64 4.97
N ASP A 30 7.47 4.37 5.55
CA ASP A 30 7.21 3.14 6.32
C ASP A 30 6.97 1.91 5.42
N CYS A 31 7.08 2.06 4.10
CA CYS A 31 6.93 0.94 3.18
C CYS A 31 8.11 -0.05 3.35
N PRO A 32 7.85 -1.31 3.74
CA PRO A 32 8.94 -2.27 3.99
C PRO A 32 9.56 -2.82 2.69
N PHE A 33 8.92 -2.59 1.54
CA PHE A 33 9.28 -3.25 0.28
C PHE A 33 10.19 -2.42 -0.63
N CYS A 34 10.40 -1.13 -0.35
CA CYS A 34 11.02 -0.22 -1.32
C CYS A 34 12.51 -0.46 -1.60
N ASN A 35 13.18 -1.26 -0.77
CA ASN A 35 14.58 -1.65 -1.00
C ASN A 35 14.74 -3.05 -1.62
N ASP A 36 13.69 -3.89 -1.60
CA ASP A 36 13.81 -5.33 -1.92
C ASP A 36 12.95 -5.70 -3.15
N ARG A 37 11.67 -5.29 -3.14
CA ARG A 37 10.67 -5.73 -4.12
C ARG A 37 9.93 -4.53 -4.70
N ALA A 38 10.44 -4.02 -5.83
CA ALA A 38 9.90 -2.82 -6.48
C ALA A 38 8.40 -2.92 -6.79
N ASP A 39 7.92 -4.08 -7.25
CA ASP A 39 6.50 -4.28 -7.58
C ASP A 39 5.60 -4.22 -6.33
N LEU A 40 6.06 -4.80 -5.21
CA LEU A 40 5.36 -4.73 -3.93
C LEU A 40 5.40 -3.33 -3.34
N CYS A 41 6.53 -2.60 -3.47
CA CYS A 41 6.60 -1.19 -3.07
C CYS A 41 5.61 -0.35 -3.89
N ARG A 42 5.50 -0.56 -5.21
CA ARG A 42 4.51 0.13 -6.06
C ARG A 42 3.07 -0.18 -5.61
N ALA A 43 2.76 -1.45 -5.38
CA ALA A 43 1.44 -1.87 -4.91
C ALA A 43 1.07 -1.24 -3.56
N TRP A 44 2.00 -1.26 -2.60
CA TRP A 44 1.82 -0.66 -1.29
C TRP A 44 1.63 0.86 -1.39
N LEU A 45 2.47 1.55 -2.16
CA LEU A 45 2.39 3.00 -2.34
C LEU A 45 1.11 3.43 -3.05
N ALA A 46 0.61 2.64 -4.00
CA ALA A 46 -0.68 2.87 -4.65
C ALA A 46 -1.82 2.80 -3.64
N GLY A 47 -1.87 1.74 -2.83
CA GLY A 47 -2.86 1.60 -1.76
C GLY A 47 -2.75 2.74 -0.74
N PHE A 48 -1.54 3.08 -0.31
CA PHE A 48 -1.28 4.18 0.62
C PHE A 48 -1.79 5.52 0.11
N GLY A 49 -1.60 5.83 -1.17
CA GLY A 49 -2.13 7.05 -1.79
C GLY A 49 -3.65 7.13 -1.69
N ILE A 50 -4.35 6.03 -1.97
CA ILE A 50 -5.81 5.95 -1.86
C ILE A 50 -6.24 6.13 -0.40
N GLY A 51 -5.63 5.40 0.54
CA GLY A 51 -5.93 5.53 1.97
C GLY A 51 -5.73 6.96 2.49
N ARG A 52 -4.67 7.64 2.03
CA ARG A 52 -4.38 9.03 2.41
C ARG A 52 -5.42 10.00 1.87
N ALA A 53 -5.88 9.80 0.64
CA ALA A 53 -6.95 10.60 0.05
C ALA A 53 -8.28 10.42 0.81
N VAL A 54 -8.59 9.19 1.25
CA VAL A 54 -9.76 8.90 2.09
C VAL A 54 -9.64 9.59 3.45
N LEU A 55 -8.50 9.46 4.14
CA LEU A 55 -8.25 10.15 5.41
C LEU A 55 -8.38 11.67 5.28
N SER A 56 -7.85 12.24 4.18
CA SER A 56 -7.96 13.68 3.90
C SER A 56 -9.41 14.11 3.71
N LYS A 57 -10.25 13.30 3.05
CA LYS A 57 -11.68 13.58 2.90
C LYS A 57 -12.45 13.48 4.22
N ALA A 58 -12.09 12.54 5.10
CA ALA A 58 -12.76 12.35 6.38
C ALA A 58 -12.52 13.48 7.39
N ARG A 59 -11.55 14.36 7.15
CA ARG A 59 -11.21 15.50 8.02
C ARG A 59 -11.88 16.82 7.62
N HIS A 60 -12.63 16.84 6.51
CA HIS A 60 -13.42 17.99 6.04
C HIS A 60 -14.90 17.73 6.24
#